data_AF-A0A2G8LJH6-F1
#
_entry.id   AF-A0A2G8LJH6-F1
#
_cell.length_a   1.000
_cell.length_b   1.000
_cell.length_c   1.000
_cell.angle_alpha   90.00
_cell.angle_beta   90.00
_cell.angle_gamma   90.00
#
_symmetry.space_group_name_H-M   'P 1'
#
loop_
_entity.id
_entity.type
_entity.pdbx_description
1 polymer ?
#
loop_
_entity_poly.entity_id
_entity_poly.type
_entity_poly.pdbx_seq_one_letter_code
_entity_poly.pdbx_strand_id
1 'polypeptide(L)'
;MNLRYAVHFIADLWLAWWADKEELETAYNVTGQPSNITYITSNLDTNESAAIYAGIVAILLLLNFVRAFYCFSVMLNSSKKLHQKMFAALIRAPILFFDTTPTGRIQNRFTKDVGIMDDNLPLTFYVVIQLMLLVFTTVLANAIFNPYSLILVVPIGFVFMLLWRYALITTRPIKRLDGTTRSPIFSHITTTMEGVQTVRLHRRQTEFIQRFKDLQDRHTEVWFLYLVTQRWFLTRVNILLFLFGASITYAAVITKNRKQTFSNST
;
A
#
# COMPACT_ATOMS: atom_id res chain seq x y z
N MET A 1 -15.97 -6.42 -3.14
CA MET A 1 -14.67 -5.71 -3.19
C MET A 1 -14.54 -4.83 -4.45
N ASN A 2 -14.91 -5.34 -5.62
CA ASN A 2 -14.87 -4.60 -6.90
C ASN A 2 -15.86 -3.42 -6.98
N LEU A 3 -17.01 -3.52 -6.31
CA LEU A 3 -18.06 -2.49 -6.34
C LEU A 3 -17.57 -1.11 -5.86
N ARG A 4 -16.73 -1.04 -4.83
CA ARG A 4 -16.22 0.24 -4.30
C ARG A 4 -15.35 0.97 -5.32
N TYR A 5 -14.43 0.26 -5.97
CA TYR A 5 -13.54 0.86 -6.95
C TYR A 5 -14.29 1.28 -8.20
N ALA A 6 -15.31 0.51 -8.59
CA ALA A 6 -16.24 0.93 -9.62
C ALA A 6 -16.97 2.22 -9.23
N VAL A 7 -17.50 2.33 -8.01
CA VAL A 7 -18.17 3.56 -7.53
C VAL A 7 -17.19 4.73 -7.44
N HIS A 8 -15.93 4.50 -7.00
CA HIS A 8 -14.90 5.55 -6.97
C HIS A 8 -14.56 6.04 -8.38
N PHE A 9 -14.39 5.11 -9.32
CA PHE A 9 -14.14 5.43 -10.72
C PHE A 9 -15.33 6.16 -11.36
N ILE A 10 -16.57 5.75 -11.04
CA ILE A 10 -17.79 6.44 -11.47
C ILE A 10 -17.86 7.85 -10.87
N ALA A 11 -17.49 8.01 -9.60
CA ALA A 11 -17.42 9.33 -8.96
C ALA A 11 -16.40 10.24 -9.66
N ASP A 12 -15.22 9.71 -9.99
CA ASP A 12 -14.17 10.42 -10.70
C ASP A 12 -14.61 10.80 -12.13
N LEU A 13 -15.29 9.88 -12.84
CA LEU A 13 -15.86 10.14 -14.17
C LEU A 13 -16.99 11.18 -14.11
N TRP A 14 -17.87 11.10 -13.12
CA TRP A 14 -18.94 12.06 -12.91
C TRP A 14 -18.38 13.45 -12.63
N LEU A 15 -17.36 13.55 -11.77
CA LEU A 15 -16.67 14.80 -11.49
C LEU A 15 -16.02 15.38 -12.74
N ALA A 16 -15.36 14.55 -13.55
CA ALA A 16 -14.76 14.98 -14.81
C ALA A 16 -15.81 15.50 -15.80
N TRP A 17 -16.93 14.81 -15.95
CA TRP A 17 -18.04 15.25 -16.79
C TRP A 17 -18.68 16.55 -16.30
N TRP A 18 -18.87 16.69 -14.99
CA TRP A 18 -19.44 17.89 -14.40
C TRP A 18 -18.50 19.10 -14.59
N ALA A 19 -17.19 18.90 -14.42
CA ALA A 19 -16.19 19.94 -14.67
C ALA A 19 -16.16 20.40 -16.14
N ASP A 20 -16.20 19.47 -17.10
CA ASP A 20 -16.27 19.81 -18.54
C ASP A 20 -17.55 20.60 -18.86
N LYS A 21 -18.68 20.24 -18.25
CA LYS A 21 -19.96 20.95 -18.42
C LYS A 21 -19.87 22.40 -17.91
N GLU A 22 -19.33 22.62 -16.72
CA GLU A 22 -19.19 23.97 -16.15
C GLU A 22 -18.24 24.85 -16.97
N GLU A 23 -17.16 24.27 -17.51
CA GLU A 23 -16.23 24.99 -18.40
C GLU A 23 -16.94 25.47 -19.67
N LEU A 24 -17.79 24.62 -20.26
CA LEU A 24 -18.59 24.95 -21.45
C LEU A 24 -19.64 26.04 -21.17
N GLU A 25 -20.33 25.99 -20.02
CA GLU A 25 -21.30 27.01 -19.61
C GLU A 25 -20.62 28.36 -19.33
N THR A 26 -19.43 28.34 -18.72
CA THR A 26 -18.65 29.55 -18.47
C THR A 26 -18.15 30.17 -19.79
N ALA A 27 -17.69 29.34 -20.73
CA ALA A 27 -17.28 29.79 -22.06
C ALA A 27 -18.44 30.42 -22.87
N TYR A 28 -19.64 29.86 -22.77
CA TYR A 28 -20.85 30.41 -23.39
C TYR A 28 -21.23 31.78 -22.84
N ASN A 29 -21.24 31.94 -21.51
CA ASN A 29 -21.56 33.21 -20.84
C ASN A 29 -20.57 34.35 -21.20
N VAL A 30 -19.32 34.01 -21.55
CA VAL A 30 -18.29 34.99 -21.93
C VAL A 30 -18.30 35.33 -23.43
N THR A 31 -18.62 34.37 -24.32
CA THR A 31 -18.51 34.56 -25.79
C THR A 31 -19.83 34.86 -26.49
N GLY A 32 -20.99 34.62 -25.85
CA GLY A 32 -22.31 34.96 -26.40
C GLY A 32 -22.71 34.24 -27.69
N GLN A 33 -21.92 33.26 -28.15
CA GLN A 33 -22.25 32.44 -29.33
C GLN A 33 -23.01 31.16 -28.92
N PRO A 34 -24.23 30.92 -29.43
CA PRO A 34 -24.94 29.67 -29.20
C PRO A 34 -24.25 28.54 -29.96
N SER A 35 -23.56 27.66 -29.24
CA SER A 35 -23.18 26.37 -29.75
C SER A 35 -24.43 25.47 -29.75
N ASN A 36 -24.77 24.85 -30.88
CA ASN A 36 -25.93 23.94 -31.03
C ASN A 36 -25.92 22.71 -30.09
N ILE A 37 -24.97 22.60 -29.17
CA ILE A 37 -24.76 21.48 -28.25
C ILE A 37 -25.57 21.66 -26.95
N THR A 38 -26.11 22.87 -26.68
CA THR A 38 -26.86 23.18 -25.44
C THR A 38 -28.15 22.38 -25.24
N TYR A 39 -28.68 21.75 -26.28
CA TYR A 39 -29.98 21.05 -26.22
C TYR A 39 -29.91 19.58 -25.80
N ILE A 40 -28.71 18.98 -25.70
CA ILE A 40 -28.57 17.55 -25.33
C ILE A 40 -28.16 17.37 -23.86
N THR A 41 -27.60 18.40 -23.22
CA THR A 41 -27.30 18.40 -21.79
C THR A 41 -28.50 18.92 -21.03
N SER A 42 -29.19 18.03 -20.30
CA SER A 42 -30.22 18.40 -19.34
C SER A 42 -29.75 19.58 -18.46
N ASN A 43 -30.59 20.63 -18.37
CA ASN A 43 -30.45 21.79 -17.47
C ASN A 43 -30.51 21.36 -15.99
N LEU A 44 -29.56 20.55 -15.54
CA LEU A 44 -29.33 20.34 -14.11
C LEU A 44 -28.61 21.58 -13.59
N ASP A 45 -29.23 22.25 -12.63
CA ASP A 45 -28.62 23.34 -11.89
C ASP A 45 -27.35 22.85 -11.17
N THR A 46 -26.42 23.77 -10.92
CA THR A 46 -25.19 23.51 -10.14
C THR A 46 -25.50 22.86 -8.79
N ASN A 47 -26.61 23.26 -8.16
CA ASN A 47 -27.06 22.71 -6.89
C ASN A 47 -27.52 21.24 -7.00
N GLU A 48 -28.19 20.87 -8.09
CA GLU A 48 -28.63 19.49 -8.33
C GLU A 48 -27.43 18.57 -8.64
N SER A 49 -26.46 19.06 -9.42
CA SER A 49 -25.22 18.33 -9.73
C SER A 49 -24.37 18.09 -8.48
N ALA A 50 -24.26 19.09 -7.61
CA ALA A 50 -23.59 18.99 -6.31
C ALA A 50 -24.31 17.99 -5.38
N ALA A 51 -25.64 17.97 -5.38
CA ALA A 51 -26.43 17.02 -4.57
C ALA A 51 -26.22 15.57 -5.02
N ILE A 52 -26.15 15.31 -6.33
CA ILE A 52 -25.85 13.97 -6.88
C ILE A 52 -24.45 13.52 -6.45
N TYR A 53 -23.45 14.40 -6.58
CA TYR A 53 -22.08 14.09 -6.15
C TYR A 53 -21.99 13.81 -4.64
N ALA A 54 -22.66 14.61 -3.81
CA ALA A 54 -22.76 14.37 -2.37
C ALA A 54 -23.38 13.00 -2.05
N GLY A 55 -24.41 12.59 -2.80
CA GLY A 55 -25.01 11.25 -2.69
C GLY A 55 -24.03 10.12 -3.02
N ILE A 56 -23.25 10.27 -4.08
CA ILE A 56 -22.21 9.29 -4.47
C ILE A 56 -21.14 9.17 -3.36
N VAL A 57 -20.69 10.29 -2.81
CA VAL A 57 -19.72 10.31 -1.70
C VAL A 57 -20.28 9.65 -0.44
N ALA A 58 -21.55 9.90 -0.10
CA ALA A 58 -22.20 9.26 1.04
C ALA A 58 -22.27 7.74 0.88
N ILE A 59 -22.62 7.25 -0.31
CA ILE A 59 -22.62 5.81 -0.64
C ILE A 59 -21.21 5.24 -0.51
N LEU A 60 -20.18 5.95 -0.99
CA LEU A 60 -18.78 5.53 -0.85
C LEU A 60 -18.35 5.41 0.62
N LEU A 61 -18.75 6.36 1.47
CA LEU A 61 -18.47 6.31 2.90
C LEU A 61 -19.14 5.09 3.55
N LEU A 62 -20.40 4.84 3.24
CA LEU A 62 -21.15 3.69 3.76
C LEU A 62 -20.50 2.37 3.31
N LEU A 63 -20.12 2.24 2.05
CA LEU A 63 -19.40 1.07 1.53
C LEU A 63 -18.04 0.86 2.22
N ASN A 64 -17.33 1.94 2.58
CA ASN A 64 -16.09 1.84 3.34
C ASN A 64 -16.32 1.30 4.75
N PHE A 65 -17.33 1.79 5.46
CA PHE A 65 -17.70 1.32 6.79
C PHE A 65 -18.09 -0.17 6.77
N VAL A 66 -18.99 -0.56 5.87
CA VAL A 66 -19.43 -1.97 5.74
C VAL A 66 -18.24 -2.88 5.42
N ARG A 67 -17.34 -2.45 4.54
CA ARG A 67 -16.12 -3.21 4.21
C ARG A 67 -15.19 -3.35 5.42
N ALA A 68 -14.93 -2.27 6.14
CA ALA A 68 -14.06 -2.30 7.32
C ALA A 68 -14.61 -3.29 8.36
N PHE A 69 -15.92 -3.22 8.62
CA PHE A 69 -16.61 -4.14 9.52
C PHE A 69 -16.54 -5.59 9.04
N TYR A 70 -16.78 -5.84 7.75
CA TYR A 70 -16.69 -7.18 7.17
C TYR A 70 -15.27 -7.75 7.24
N CYS A 71 -14.26 -6.96 6.87
CA CYS A 71 -12.86 -7.37 6.90
C CYS A 71 -12.41 -7.70 8.32
N PHE A 72 -12.80 -6.87 9.29
CA PHE A 72 -12.55 -7.12 10.71
C PHE A 72 -13.22 -8.43 11.18
N SER A 73 -14.48 -8.64 10.80
CA SER A 73 -15.23 -9.86 11.17
C SER A 73 -14.62 -11.13 10.58
N VAL A 74 -14.23 -11.10 9.29
CA VAL A 74 -13.57 -12.23 8.61
C VAL A 74 -12.23 -12.54 9.27
N MET A 75 -11.48 -11.51 9.61
CA MET A 75 -10.17 -11.68 10.24
C MET A 75 -10.29 -12.29 11.63
N LEU A 76 -11.17 -11.76 12.48
CA LEU A 76 -11.43 -12.33 13.81
C LEU A 76 -11.88 -13.79 13.73
N ASN A 77 -12.75 -14.12 12.77
CA ASN A 77 -13.18 -15.49 12.58
C ASN A 77 -12.04 -16.40 12.08
N SER A 78 -11.16 -15.86 11.22
CA SER A 78 -9.99 -16.59 10.70
C SER A 78 -8.97 -16.86 11.81
N SER A 79 -8.69 -15.88 12.66
CA SER A 79 -7.87 -16.01 13.87
C SER A 79 -8.41 -17.12 14.78
N LYS A 80 -9.70 -17.03 15.16
CA LYS A 80 -10.35 -18.03 16.02
C LYS A 80 -10.24 -19.44 15.44
N LYS A 81 -10.51 -19.59 14.14
CA LYS A 81 -10.39 -20.88 13.44
C LYS A 81 -8.96 -21.39 13.42
N LEU A 82 -7.96 -20.53 13.21
CA LEU A 82 -6.56 -20.97 13.23
C LEU A 82 -6.14 -21.39 14.64
N HIS A 83 -6.47 -20.58 15.66
CA HIS A 83 -6.17 -20.90 17.05
C HIS A 83 -6.82 -22.23 17.47
N GLN A 84 -8.09 -22.45 17.11
CA GLN A 84 -8.80 -23.69 17.41
C GLN A 84 -8.16 -24.89 16.68
N LYS A 85 -7.73 -24.74 15.42
CA LYS A 85 -7.02 -25.79 14.68
C LYS A 85 -5.65 -26.09 15.30
N MET A 86 -4.90 -25.07 15.69
CA MET A 86 -3.61 -25.23 16.37
C MET A 86 -3.78 -25.95 17.71
N PHE A 87 -4.77 -25.55 18.50
CA PHE A 87 -5.08 -26.18 19.77
C PHE A 87 -5.51 -27.65 19.60
N ALA A 88 -6.42 -27.91 18.66
CA ALA A 88 -6.88 -29.26 18.36
C ALA A 88 -5.74 -30.18 17.86
N ALA A 89 -4.79 -29.64 17.09
CA ALA A 89 -3.60 -30.37 16.66
C ALA A 89 -2.65 -30.64 17.83
N LEU A 90 -2.49 -29.68 18.75
CA LEU A 90 -1.62 -29.82 19.92
C LEU A 90 -2.12 -30.92 20.87
N ILE A 91 -3.42 -30.96 21.19
CA ILE A 91 -3.98 -32.00 22.09
C ILE A 91 -3.93 -33.41 21.49
N ARG A 92 -3.83 -33.53 20.16
CA ARG A 92 -3.71 -34.81 19.44
C ARG A 92 -2.26 -35.19 19.17
N ALA A 93 -1.30 -34.36 19.56
CA ALA A 93 0.11 -34.64 19.34
C ALA A 93 0.59 -35.78 20.27
N PRO A 94 1.47 -36.68 19.79
CA PRO A 94 2.03 -37.73 20.64
C PRO A 94 2.89 -37.13 21.76
N ILE A 95 3.03 -37.85 22.88
CA ILE A 95 3.83 -37.40 24.05
C ILE A 95 5.27 -37.07 23.64
N LEU A 96 5.85 -37.82 22.69
CA LEU A 96 7.18 -37.56 22.12
C LEU A 96 7.36 -36.13 21.59
N PHE A 97 6.30 -35.50 21.08
CA PHE A 97 6.35 -34.10 20.64
C PHE A 97 6.63 -33.14 21.81
N PHE A 98 6.05 -33.42 22.98
CA PHE A 98 6.21 -32.61 24.18
C PHE A 98 7.58 -32.84 24.86
N ASP A 99 8.14 -34.04 24.73
CA ASP A 99 9.48 -34.35 25.24
C ASP A 99 10.60 -33.71 24.40
N THR A 100 10.39 -33.63 23.08
CA THR A 100 11.37 -33.06 22.13
C THR A 100 11.23 -31.56 21.94
N THR A 101 10.05 -31.00 22.18
CA THR A 101 9.78 -29.58 21.94
C THR A 101 9.65 -28.84 23.26
N PRO A 102 10.53 -27.88 23.58
CA PRO A 102 10.44 -27.15 24.84
C PRO A 102 9.11 -26.38 24.91
N THR A 103 8.44 -26.45 26.05
CA THR A 103 7.13 -25.81 26.30
C THR A 103 7.13 -24.32 25.95
N GLY A 104 8.24 -23.61 26.19
CA GLY A 104 8.39 -22.20 25.84
C GLY A 104 8.29 -21.91 24.33
N ARG A 105 8.71 -22.84 23.45
CA ARG A 105 8.54 -22.69 22.00
C ARG A 105 7.08 -22.83 21.59
N ILE A 106 6.34 -23.73 22.23
CA ILE A 106 4.89 -23.91 22.02
C ILE A 106 4.17 -22.63 22.46
N GLN A 107 4.47 -22.14 23.66
CA GLN A 107 3.88 -20.91 24.19
C GLN A 107 4.14 -19.71 23.29
N ASN A 108 5.39 -19.49 22.85
CA ASN A 108 5.70 -18.39 21.92
C ASN A 108 4.90 -18.45 20.63
N ARG A 109 4.63 -19.66 20.11
CA ARG A 109 3.86 -19.82 18.87
C ARG A 109 2.38 -19.49 19.07
N PHE A 110 1.81 -19.80 20.24
CA PHE A 110 0.42 -19.46 20.59
C PHE A 110 0.22 -18.01 21.00
N THR A 111 1.21 -17.36 21.59
CA THR A 111 1.09 -15.96 22.04
C THR A 111 1.62 -14.98 21.01
N LYS A 112 2.90 -15.11 20.64
CA LYS A 112 3.60 -14.14 19.80
C LYS A 112 3.25 -14.27 18.33
N ASP A 113 3.28 -15.48 17.78
CA ASP A 113 3.06 -15.67 16.35
C ASP A 113 1.58 -15.48 15.97
N VAL A 114 0.65 -16.00 16.80
CA VAL A 114 -0.80 -15.72 16.64
C VAL A 114 -1.09 -14.23 16.85
N GLY A 115 -0.49 -13.58 17.85
CA GLY A 115 -0.66 -12.14 18.07
C GLY A 115 -0.22 -11.30 16.87
N ILE A 116 0.94 -11.60 16.27
CA ILE A 116 1.40 -10.91 15.04
C ILE A 116 0.41 -11.15 13.88
N MET A 117 -0.15 -12.35 13.77
CA MET A 117 -1.14 -12.66 12.76
C MET A 117 -2.44 -11.87 12.98
N ASP A 118 -2.86 -11.68 14.23
CA ASP A 118 -4.13 -11.05 14.56
C ASP A 118 -4.07 -9.52 14.47
N ASP A 119 -2.90 -8.93 14.75
CA ASP A 119 -2.74 -7.47 14.77
C ASP A 119 -2.20 -6.92 13.43
N ASN A 120 -1.14 -7.54 12.87
CA ASN A 120 -0.38 -6.93 11.78
C ASN A 120 -0.78 -7.45 10.39
N LEU A 121 -1.06 -8.76 10.28
CA LEU A 121 -1.48 -9.37 9.03
C LEU A 121 -2.77 -8.75 8.44
N PRO A 122 -3.81 -8.38 9.22
CA PRO A 122 -5.05 -7.82 8.68
C PRO A 122 -4.83 -6.47 8.03
N LEU A 123 -4.13 -5.59 8.74
CA LEU A 123 -3.82 -4.26 8.25
C LEU A 123 -2.96 -4.35 7.00
N THR A 124 -1.94 -5.21 7.02
CA THR A 124 -1.04 -5.41 5.86
C THR A 124 -1.80 -5.96 4.66
N PHE A 125 -2.62 -6.99 4.86
CA PHE A 125 -3.41 -7.61 3.80
C PHE A 125 -4.43 -6.63 3.20
N TYR A 126 -5.10 -5.86 4.07
CA TYR A 126 -6.01 -4.80 3.68
C TYR A 126 -5.33 -3.76 2.79
N VAL A 127 -4.15 -3.26 3.21
CA VAL A 127 -3.38 -2.27 2.44
C VAL A 127 -2.91 -2.86 1.11
N VAL A 128 -2.40 -4.09 1.08
CA VAL A 128 -1.92 -4.73 -0.14
C VAL A 128 -3.03 -4.91 -1.16
N ILE A 129 -4.18 -5.45 -0.76
CA ILE A 129 -5.36 -5.56 -1.63
C ILE A 129 -5.78 -4.18 -2.13
N GLN A 130 -5.78 -3.20 -1.23
CA GLN A 130 -6.22 -1.85 -1.57
C GLN A 130 -5.34 -1.21 -2.64
N LEU A 131 -4.02 -1.37 -2.52
CA LEU A 131 -3.04 -0.89 -3.48
C LEU A 131 -3.10 -1.64 -4.81
N MET A 132 -3.26 -2.97 -4.80
CA MET A 132 -3.39 -3.77 -6.02
C MET A 132 -4.60 -3.35 -6.84
N LEU A 133 -5.75 -3.16 -6.19
CA LEU A 133 -6.97 -2.70 -6.84
C LEU A 133 -6.89 -1.24 -7.31
N LEU A 134 -6.18 -0.38 -6.56
CA LEU A 134 -5.92 0.99 -6.98
C LEU A 134 -5.13 1.02 -8.29
N VAL A 135 -4.01 0.30 -8.35
CA VAL A 135 -3.18 0.19 -9.56
C VAL A 135 -4.00 -0.37 -10.73
N PHE A 136 -4.79 -1.40 -10.50
CA PHE A 136 -5.67 -1.97 -11.52
C PHE A 136 -6.67 -0.94 -12.08
N THR A 137 -7.32 -0.17 -11.19
CA THR A 137 -8.28 0.86 -11.58
C THR A 137 -7.61 1.99 -12.35
N THR A 138 -6.43 2.44 -11.92
CA THR A 138 -5.65 3.47 -12.62
C THR A 138 -5.24 3.02 -14.02
N VAL A 139 -4.80 1.76 -14.18
CA VAL A 139 -4.44 1.22 -15.50
C VAL A 139 -5.67 1.10 -16.39
N LEU A 140 -6.80 0.64 -15.85
CA LEU A 140 -8.06 0.54 -16.59
C LEU A 140 -8.57 1.93 -17.03
N ALA A 141 -8.51 2.92 -16.14
CA ALA A 141 -8.86 4.30 -16.46
C ALA A 141 -8.01 4.83 -17.62
N ASN A 142 -6.68 4.66 -17.56
CA ASN A 142 -5.79 5.06 -18.65
C ASN A 142 -6.13 4.37 -19.98
N ALA A 143 -6.50 3.08 -19.94
CA ALA A 143 -6.90 2.35 -21.13
C ALA A 143 -8.19 2.90 -21.77
N ILE A 144 -9.16 3.36 -20.95
CA ILE A 144 -10.42 3.95 -21.44
C ILE A 144 -10.16 5.31 -22.10
N PHE A 145 -9.37 6.18 -21.48
CA PHE A 145 -9.09 7.52 -22.02
C PHE A 145 -8.18 7.50 -23.26
N ASN A 146 -7.14 6.65 -23.23
CA ASN A 146 -6.22 6.53 -24.36
C ASN A 146 -5.77 5.06 -24.51
N PRO A 147 -6.41 4.27 -25.40
CA PRO A 147 -6.06 2.86 -25.57
C PRO A 147 -4.63 2.65 -26.08
N TYR A 148 -4.03 3.62 -26.78
CA TYR A 148 -2.63 3.53 -27.23
C TYR A 148 -1.63 3.59 -26.06
N SER A 149 -2.03 4.12 -24.91
CA SER A 149 -1.18 4.16 -23.70
C SER A 149 -0.85 2.77 -23.14
N LEU A 150 -1.67 1.75 -23.42
CA LEU A 150 -1.41 0.36 -22.98
C LEU A 150 -0.11 -0.20 -23.56
N ILE A 151 0.25 0.19 -24.78
CA ILE A 151 1.50 -0.23 -25.42
C ILE A 151 2.71 0.21 -24.58
N LEU A 152 2.62 1.38 -23.95
CA LEU A 152 3.66 1.95 -23.09
C LEU A 152 3.66 1.34 -21.68
N VAL A 153 2.50 0.91 -21.17
CA VAL A 153 2.38 0.25 -19.86
C VAL A 153 3.14 -1.07 -19.82
N VAL A 154 3.10 -1.86 -20.91
CA VAL A 154 3.75 -3.18 -20.98
C VAL A 154 5.27 -3.15 -20.71
N PRO A 155 6.09 -2.37 -21.45
CA PRO A 155 7.54 -2.31 -21.21
C PRO A 155 7.88 -1.73 -19.84
N ILE A 156 7.13 -0.74 -19.36
CA ILE A 156 7.36 -0.14 -18.03
C ILE A 156 7.02 -1.14 -16.93
N GLY A 157 5.91 -1.88 -17.08
CA GLY A 157 5.54 -2.96 -16.17
C GLY A 157 6.60 -4.07 -16.12
N PHE A 158 7.19 -4.41 -17.26
CA PHE A 158 8.31 -5.37 -17.31
C PHE A 158 9.54 -4.86 -16.54
N VAL A 159 9.96 -3.61 -16.76
CA VAL A 159 11.09 -3.01 -16.02
C VAL A 159 10.79 -2.93 -14.52
N PHE A 160 9.55 -2.56 -14.15
CA PHE A 160 9.10 -2.56 -12.76
C PHE A 160 9.22 -3.95 -12.12
N MET A 161 8.79 -5.00 -12.82
CA MET A 161 8.89 -6.38 -12.33
C MET A 161 10.35 -6.82 -12.09
N LEU A 162 11.28 -6.41 -12.97
CA LEU A 162 12.71 -6.66 -12.78
C LEU A 162 13.26 -5.93 -11.55
N LEU A 163 12.94 -4.64 -11.40
CA LEU A 163 13.36 -3.85 -10.23
C LEU A 163 12.76 -4.40 -8.93
N TRP A 164 11.49 -4.78 -8.95
CA TRP A 164 10.80 -5.39 -7.82
C TRP A 164 11.47 -6.70 -7.41
N ARG A 165 11.76 -7.58 -8.37
CA ARG A 165 12.47 -8.84 -8.12
C ARG A 165 13.85 -8.60 -7.52
N TYR A 166 14.62 -7.67 -8.08
CA TYR A 166 15.93 -7.30 -7.56
C TYR A 166 15.85 -6.76 -6.12
N ALA A 167 14.92 -5.84 -5.87
CA ALA A 167 14.69 -5.27 -4.54
C ALA A 167 14.30 -6.33 -3.50
N LEU A 168 13.48 -7.31 -3.88
CA LEU A 168 13.10 -8.42 -3.00
C LEU A 168 14.28 -9.33 -2.65
N ILE A 169 15.11 -9.67 -3.64
CA ILE A 169 16.30 -10.50 -3.43
C ILE A 169 17.26 -9.81 -2.46
N THR A 170 17.48 -8.50 -2.62
CA THR A 170 18.38 -7.71 -1.78
C THR A 170 17.81 -7.45 -0.37
N THR A 171 16.52 -7.17 -0.25
CA THR A 171 15.90 -6.81 1.05
C THR A 171 15.77 -8.00 2.01
N ARG A 172 15.52 -9.22 1.50
CA ARG A 172 15.36 -10.42 2.33
C ARG A 172 16.54 -10.71 3.28
N PRO A 173 17.80 -10.77 2.82
CA PRO A 173 18.95 -11.02 3.70
C PRO A 173 19.17 -9.86 4.68
N ILE A 174 18.94 -8.61 4.28
CA ILE A 174 19.04 -7.45 5.16
C ILE A 174 18.01 -7.57 6.30
N LYS A 175 16.77 -7.97 5.98
CA LYS A 175 15.73 -8.15 6.99
C LYS A 175 16.02 -9.32 7.94
N ARG A 176 16.67 -10.37 7.45
CA ARG A 176 17.19 -11.44 8.32
C ARG A 176 18.28 -10.93 9.25
N LEU A 177 19.20 -10.11 8.74
CA LEU A 177 20.29 -9.53 9.51
C LEU A 177 19.76 -8.62 10.64
N ASP A 178 18.74 -7.81 10.37
CA ASP A 178 18.01 -6.96 11.33
C ASP A 178 17.47 -7.80 12.51
N GLY A 179 16.86 -8.96 12.21
CA GLY A 179 16.41 -9.90 13.24
C GLY A 179 17.55 -10.45 14.11
N THR A 180 18.68 -10.80 13.50
CA THR A 180 19.83 -11.39 14.21
C THR A 180 20.64 -10.38 15.03
N THR A 181 20.74 -9.11 14.60
CA THR A 181 21.47 -8.08 15.35
C THR A 181 20.66 -7.50 16.50
N ARG A 182 19.32 -7.57 16.43
CA ARG A 182 18.42 -7.07 17.47
C ARG A 182 18.38 -7.94 18.73
N SER A 183 18.48 -9.26 18.59
CA SER A 183 18.39 -10.20 19.73
C SER A 183 19.50 -10.02 20.78
N PRO A 184 20.80 -9.87 20.41
CA PRO A 184 21.88 -9.65 21.37
C PRO A 184 21.71 -8.41 22.25
N ILE A 185 21.10 -7.34 21.73
CA ILE A 185 20.83 -6.11 22.48
C ILE A 185 19.90 -6.42 23.67
N PHE A 186 18.78 -7.11 23.40
CA PHE A 186 17.85 -7.50 24.45
C PHE A 186 18.50 -8.44 25.47
N SER A 187 19.26 -9.44 24.99
CA SER A 187 19.98 -10.36 25.88
C SER A 187 20.97 -9.63 26.79
N HIS A 188 21.70 -8.64 26.26
CA HIS A 188 22.65 -7.84 27.04
C HIS A 188 21.93 -6.98 28.09
N ILE A 189 20.80 -6.35 27.72
CA ILE A 189 19.99 -5.56 28.66
C ILE A 189 19.48 -6.46 29.79
N THR A 190 18.88 -7.60 29.48
CA THR A 190 18.34 -8.53 30.50
C THR A 190 19.43 -9.00 31.46
N THR A 191 20.58 -9.45 30.93
CA THR A 191 21.71 -9.91 31.74
C THR A 191 22.26 -8.78 32.62
N THR A 192 22.37 -7.56 32.09
CA THR A 192 22.85 -6.40 32.85
C THR A 192 21.88 -6.02 33.96
N MET A 193 20.58 -6.13 33.73
CA MET A 193 19.53 -5.82 34.71
C MET A 193 19.54 -6.82 35.87
N GLU A 194 19.64 -8.11 35.57
CA GLU A 194 19.76 -9.18 36.56
C GLU A 194 21.08 -9.07 37.36
N GLY A 195 22.18 -8.75 36.69
CA GLY A 195 23.53 -8.65 37.28
C GLY A 195 23.95 -7.24 37.73
N VAL A 196 23.03 -6.28 37.83
CA VAL A 196 23.39 -4.85 37.98
C VAL A 196 24.23 -4.57 39.23
N GLN A 197 23.95 -5.27 40.33
CA GLN A 197 24.72 -5.13 41.57
C GLN A 197 26.15 -5.61 41.38
N THR A 198 26.35 -6.77 40.74
CA THR A 198 27.67 -7.33 40.44
C THR A 198 28.49 -6.40 39.55
N VAL A 199 27.87 -5.82 38.51
CA VAL A 199 28.55 -4.86 37.62
C VAL A 199 28.99 -3.60 38.39
N ARG A 200 28.15 -3.11 39.30
CA ARG A 200 28.48 -1.94 40.14
C ARG A 200 29.58 -2.24 41.15
N LEU A 201 29.54 -3.40 41.80
CA LEU A 201 30.55 -3.84 42.76
C LEU A 201 31.93 -3.95 42.12
N HIS A 202 32.00 -4.46 40.88
CA HIS A 202 33.26 -4.59 40.13
C HIS A 202 33.69 -3.31 39.41
N ARG A 203 32.92 -2.21 39.52
CA ARG A 203 33.17 -0.92 38.84
C ARG A 203 33.39 -1.04 37.32
N ARG A 204 32.69 -1.97 36.66
CA ARG A 204 32.80 -2.26 35.21
C ARG A 204 31.65 -1.68 34.37
N GLN A 205 30.97 -0.65 34.88
CA GLN A 205 29.83 -0.02 34.19
C GLN A 205 30.22 0.48 32.80
N THR A 206 31.39 1.09 32.66
CA THR A 206 31.88 1.68 31.41
C THR A 206 32.08 0.61 30.32
N GLU A 207 32.61 -0.56 30.70
CA GLU A 207 32.81 -1.70 29.79
C GLU A 207 31.46 -2.24 29.27
N PHE A 208 30.48 -2.41 30.16
CA PHE A 208 29.12 -2.83 29.78
C PHE A 208 28.41 -1.80 28.92
N ILE A 209 28.58 -0.50 29.20
CA ILE A 209 28.03 0.59 28.37
C ILE A 209 28.67 0.57 26.99
N GLN A 210 30.00 0.41 26.91
CA GLN A 210 30.69 0.35 25.63
C GLN A 210 30.25 -0.87 24.81
N ARG A 211 30.11 -2.03 25.46
CA ARG A 211 29.58 -3.23 24.81
C ARG A 211 28.16 -3.04 24.29
N PHE A 212 27.31 -2.36 25.06
CA PHE A 212 25.96 -2.02 24.62
C PHE A 212 25.97 -1.10 23.40
N LYS A 213 26.84 -0.07 23.38
CA LYS A 213 27.02 0.82 22.23
C LYS A 213 27.45 0.05 20.98
N ASP A 214 28.43 -0.85 21.09
CA ASP A 214 28.89 -1.67 19.94
C ASP A 214 27.75 -2.52 19.35
N LEU A 215 26.90 -3.10 20.22
CA LEU A 215 25.74 -3.89 19.78
C LEU A 215 24.69 -3.00 19.10
N GLN A 216 24.44 -1.82 19.65
CA GLN A 216 23.52 -0.85 19.10
C GLN A 216 24.01 -0.29 17.76
N ASP A 217 25.30 -0.01 17.62
CA ASP A 217 25.89 0.51 16.39
C ASP A 217 25.75 -0.51 15.26
N ARG A 218 26.03 -1.79 15.52
CA ARG A 218 25.80 -2.88 14.53
C ARG A 218 24.35 -3.00 14.11
N HIS A 219 23.41 -2.92 15.06
CA HIS A 219 21.98 -2.94 14.71
C HIS A 219 21.59 -1.71 13.89
N THR A 220 22.09 -0.54 14.26
CA THR A 220 21.82 0.73 13.58
C THR A 220 22.37 0.72 12.15
N GLU A 221 23.57 0.16 11.93
CA GLU A 221 24.16 -0.02 10.61
C GLU A 221 23.25 -0.85 9.69
N VAL A 222 22.75 -1.99 10.19
CA VAL A 222 21.85 -2.88 9.44
C VAL A 222 20.50 -2.21 9.17
N TRP A 223 19.96 -1.51 10.17
CA TRP A 223 18.72 -0.76 10.02
C TRP A 223 18.85 0.37 8.98
N PHE A 224 19.98 1.08 8.99
CA PHE A 224 20.28 2.10 8.00
C PHE A 224 20.39 1.50 6.60
N LEU A 225 21.07 0.36 6.44
CA LEU A 225 21.17 -0.36 5.16
C LEU A 225 19.78 -0.75 4.62
N TYR A 226 18.87 -1.18 5.50
CA TYR A 226 17.47 -1.45 5.14
C TYR A 226 16.78 -0.19 4.61
N LEU A 227 16.88 0.93 5.32
CA LEU A 227 16.27 2.21 4.93
C LEU A 227 16.81 2.71 3.58
N VAL A 228 18.13 2.65 3.36
CA VAL A 228 18.76 3.05 2.10
C VAL A 228 18.28 2.16 0.94
N THR A 229 18.18 0.85 1.15
CA THR A 229 17.69 -0.09 0.14
C THR A 229 16.24 0.21 -0.26
N GLN A 230 15.38 0.49 0.73
CA GLN A 230 14.00 0.91 0.46
C GLN A 230 13.97 2.23 -0.31
N ARG A 231 14.76 3.23 0.10
CA ARG A 231 14.80 4.53 -0.57
C ARG A 231 15.31 4.42 -2.01
N TRP A 232 16.33 3.61 -2.25
CA TRP A 232 16.84 3.32 -3.59
C TRP A 232 15.74 2.75 -4.50
N PHE A 233 15.00 1.75 -4.01
CA PHE A 233 13.89 1.16 -4.77
C PHE A 233 12.81 2.19 -5.08
N LEU A 234 12.36 2.95 -4.08
CA LEU A 234 11.35 4.01 -4.25
C LEU A 234 11.79 5.06 -5.27
N THR A 235 13.04 5.53 -5.21
CA THR A 235 13.56 6.51 -6.16
C THR A 235 13.53 5.97 -7.60
N ARG A 236 13.90 4.71 -7.83
CA ARG A 236 13.85 4.10 -9.18
C ARG A 236 12.43 3.95 -9.69
N VAL A 237 11.49 3.55 -8.85
CA VAL A 237 10.07 3.50 -9.21
C VAL A 237 9.52 4.88 -9.53
N ASN A 238 9.86 5.91 -8.74
CA ASN A 238 9.44 7.28 -9.00
C ASN A 238 9.98 7.83 -10.33
N ILE A 239 11.22 7.52 -10.68
CA ILE A 239 11.78 7.88 -11.99
C ILE A 239 11.00 7.20 -13.13
N LEU A 240 10.66 5.92 -12.99
CA LEU A 240 9.83 5.22 -13.98
C LEU A 240 8.43 5.83 -14.11
N LEU A 241 7.79 6.17 -12.99
CA LEU A 241 6.48 6.82 -12.98
C LEU A 241 6.53 8.20 -13.63
N PHE A 242 7.59 8.98 -13.38
CA PHE A 242 7.79 10.27 -14.02
C PHE A 242 7.94 10.13 -15.54
N LEU A 243 8.77 9.18 -16.00
CA LEU A 243 8.94 8.91 -17.43
C LEU A 243 7.64 8.45 -18.09
N PHE A 244 6.85 7.62 -17.41
CA PHE A 244 5.52 7.20 -17.86
C PHE A 244 4.56 8.38 -18.01
N GLY A 245 4.47 9.24 -16.98
CA GLY A 245 3.63 10.43 -17.02
C GLY A 245 4.03 11.40 -18.14
N ALA A 246 5.34 11.67 -18.27
CA ALA A 246 5.85 12.57 -19.31
C ALA A 246 5.53 12.06 -20.73
N SER A 247 5.67 10.75 -20.96
CA SER A 247 5.38 10.14 -22.26
C SER A 247 3.89 10.09 -22.58
N ILE A 248 3.01 9.85 -21.61
CA ILE A 248 1.55 9.97 -21.80
C ILE A 248 1.16 11.40 -22.15
N THR A 249 1.66 12.39 -21.39
CA THR A 249 1.35 13.80 -21.66
C THR A 249 1.83 14.23 -23.03
N TYR A 250 3.04 13.83 -23.44
CA TYR A 250 3.56 14.11 -24.77
C TYR A 250 2.70 13.46 -25.88
N ALA A 251 2.30 12.20 -25.70
CA ALA A 251 1.42 11.50 -26.62
C ALA A 251 0.05 12.21 -26.74
N ALA A 252 -0.51 12.68 -25.62
CA ALA A 252 -1.76 13.42 -25.59
C ALA A 252 -1.67 14.73 -26.37
N VAL A 253 -0.59 15.51 -26.20
CA VAL A 253 -0.36 16.77 -26.94
C VAL A 253 -0.27 16.52 -28.45
N ILE A 254 0.46 15.49 -28.88
CA ILE A 254 0.54 15.14 -30.32
C ILE A 254 -0.84 14.79 -30.88
N THR A 255 -1.61 13.97 -30.17
CA THR A 255 -2.97 13.62 -30.63
C THR A 255 -3.91 14.82 -30.69
N LYS A 256 -3.78 15.80 -29.78
CA LYS A 256 -4.54 17.05 -29.81
C LYS A 256 -4.16 17.91 -31.02
N ASN A 257 -2.86 18.11 -31.26
CA ASN A 257 -2.37 18.87 -32.42
C ASN A 257 -2.83 18.24 -33.74
N ARG A 258 -2.76 16.90 -33.86
CA ARG A 258 -3.18 16.20 -35.09
C ARG A 258 -4.67 16.38 -35.38
N LYS A 259 -5.53 16.42 -34.34
CA LYS A 259 -6.97 16.70 -34.50
C LYS A 259 -7.25 18.14 -34.91
N GLN A 260 -6.50 19.13 -34.39
CA GLN A 260 -6.64 20.53 -34.80
C GLN A 260 -6.21 20.78 -36.25
N THR A 261 -5.10 20.18 -36.71
CA THR A 261 -4.64 20.33 -38.09
C THR A 261 -5.64 19.77 -39.11
N PHE A 262 -6.28 18.64 -38.80
CA PHE A 262 -7.33 18.06 -39.66
C PHE A 262 -8.57 18.94 -39.74
N SER A 263 -8.98 19.59 -38.64
CA SER A 263 -10.13 20.50 -38.61
C SER A 263 -9.92 21.82 -39.35
N ASN A 264 -8.66 22.27 -39.51
CA ASN A 264 -8.34 23.50 -40.25
C ASN A 264 -8.12 23.26 -41.76
N SER A 265 -8.03 22.00 -42.19
CA SER A 265 -7.81 21.61 -43.59
C SER A 265 -9.09 21.19 -44.34
N THR A 266 -10.23 21.21 -43.66
CA THR A 266 -11.59 20.96 -44.18
C THR A 266 -12.45 22.20 -43.98
#